data_AF-A0A084E2D1-F1
#
_entry.id   AF-A0A084E2D1-F1
#
_cell.length_a   1.000
_cell.length_b   1.000
_cell.length_c   1.000
_cell.angle_alpha   90.00
_cell.angle_beta   90.00
_cell.angle_gamma   90.00
#
_symmetry.space_group_name_H-M   'P 1'
#
loop_
_entity.id
_entity.type
_entity.pdbx_description
1 polymer ?
#
loop_
_entity_poly.entity_id
_entity_poly.type
_entity_poly.pdbx_seq_one_letter_code
_entity_poly.pdbx_strand_id
1 'polypeptide(L)' 'MALIEVHEGEDSMEPLFLAEFDFLPRVGEHLARDTSDGYFVYYNIIKIWHRQDTADGTFRACMLVTLDD' A
#
# COMPACT_ATOMS: atom_id res chain seq x y z
N MET A 1 0.12 6.27 -13.92
CA MET A 1 0.71 5.85 -12.65
C MET A 1 -0.33 6.04 -11.55
N ALA A 2 -0.52 5.02 -10.73
CA ALA A 2 -1.46 4.99 -9.61
C ALA A 2 -0.68 5.23 -8.31
N LEU A 3 -1.04 6.28 -7.58
CA LEU A 3 -0.55 6.52 -6.23
C LEU A 3 -1.42 5.73 -5.25
N ILE A 4 -0.80 4.82 -4.50
CA ILE A 4 -1.47 3.89 -3.59
C ILE A 4 -1.05 4.21 -2.15
N GLU A 5 -2.04 4.31 -1.27
CA GLU A 5 -1.85 4.35 0.18
C GLU A 5 -1.58 2.92 0.69
N VAL A 6 -0.41 2.67 1.25
CA VAL A 6 -0.04 1.35 1.80
C VAL A 6 -0.20 1.37 3.30
N HIS A 7 -0.99 0.46 3.85
CA HIS A 7 -1.31 0.33 5.27
C HIS A 7 -0.80 -1.00 5.82
N GLU A 8 -0.43 -1.00 7.10
CA GLU A 8 -0.11 -2.20 7.88
C GLU A 8 -1.08 -2.29 9.06
N GLY A 9 -1.80 -3.41 9.16
CA GLY A 9 -2.91 -3.58 10.11
C GLY A 9 -4.24 -2.97 9.63
N GLU A 10 -5.35 -3.69 9.82
CA GLU A 10 -6.67 -3.31 9.31
C GLU A 10 -7.22 -2.01 9.92
N ASP A 11 -6.81 -1.69 11.15
CA ASP A 11 -7.30 -0.54 11.91
C ASP A 11 -6.42 0.71 11.75
N SER A 12 -5.39 0.67 10.88
CA SER A 12 -4.50 1.83 10.72
C SER A 12 -5.19 2.96 9.96
N MET A 13 -5.43 4.07 10.67
CA MET A 13 -5.98 5.31 10.11
C MET A 13 -5.00 6.06 9.21
N GLU A 14 -3.69 5.84 9.39
CA GLU A 14 -2.64 6.47 8.60
C GLU A 14 -1.93 5.43 7.71
N PRO A 15 -1.55 5.80 6.48
CA PRO A 15 -0.75 4.92 5.65
C PRO A 15 0.67 4.78 6.22
N LEU A 16 1.21 3.56 6.18
CA LEU A 16 2.61 3.28 6.47
C LEU A 16 3.54 4.00 5.49
N PHE A 17 3.15 4.06 4.21
CA PHE A 17 3.80 4.85 3.16
C PHE A 17 2.90 5.01 1.93
N LEU A 18 3.31 5.90 1.02
CA LEU A 18 2.72 6.02 -0.31
C LEU A 18 3.65 5.37 -1.34
N ALA A 19 3.07 4.67 -2.31
CA ALA A 19 3.82 4.04 -3.39
C ALA A 19 3.15 4.29 -4.74
N GLU A 20 3.97 4.52 -5.76
CA GLU A 20 3.51 4.78 -7.11
C GLU A 20 3.78 3.56 -7.99
N PHE A 21 2.76 3.11 -8.71
CA PHE A 21 2.85 1.96 -9.61
C PHE A 21 2.27 2.28 -10.99
N ASP A 22 2.75 1.62 -12.03
CA ASP A 22 2.15 1.77 -13.37
C ASP A 22 0.75 1.16 -13.45
N PHE A 23 0.46 0.17 -12.61
CA PHE A 23 -0.80 -0.53 -12.49
C PHE A 23 -1.10 -0.86 -11.02
N LEU A 24 -2.37 -1.08 -10.69
CA LEU A 24 -2.76 -1.52 -9.37
C LEU A 24 -2.28 -2.96 -9.15
N PRO A 25 -1.49 -3.25 -8.10
CA PRO A 25 -1.08 -4.62 -7.78
C PRO A 25 -2.29 -5.49 -7.40
N ARG A 26 -2.07 -6.78 -7.13
CA ARG A 26 -3.14 -7.73 -6.78
C ARG A 26 -2.94 -8.33 -5.39
N VAL A 27 -4.05 -8.77 -4.80
CA VAL A 27 -4.02 -9.57 -3.57
C VAL A 27 -3.26 -10.87 -3.83
N GLY A 28 -2.36 -11.22 -2.91
CA GLY A 28 -1.46 -12.37 -3.02
C GLY A 28 -0.15 -12.10 -3.78
N GLU A 29 0.04 -10.90 -4.34
CA GLU A 29 1.36 -10.49 -4.84
C GLU A 29 2.27 -10.01 -3.69
N HIS A 30 3.57 -9.90 -3.99
CA HIS A 30 4.60 -9.48 -3.05
C HIS A 30 5.10 -8.07 -3.37
N LEU A 31 5.44 -7.31 -2.34
CA LEU A 31 6.05 -6.00 -2.45
C LEU A 31 7.43 -6.02 -1.79
N ALA A 32 8.45 -5.56 -2.51
CA ALA A 32 9.77 -5.30 -1.95
C ALA A 32 9.97 -3.78 -1.88
N ARG A 33 10.36 -3.27 -0.71
CA ARG A 33 10.64 -1.86 -0.48
C ARG A 33 12.08 -1.68 -0.04
N ASP A 34 12.81 -0.84 -0.75
CA ASP A 34 14.16 -0.41 -0.38
C ASP A 34 14.09 0.52 0.85
N THR A 35 14.90 0.21 1.86
CA THR A 35 15.08 1.04 3.05
C THR A 35 16.36 1.84 2.92
N SER A 36 16.41 3.02 3.53
CA SER A 36 17.51 3.99 3.35
C SER A 36 18.90 3.47 3.77
N ASP A 37 18.95 2.37 4.49
CA ASP A 37 20.15 1.63 4.90
C ASP A 37 20.59 0.54 3.90
N GLY A 38 19.92 0.43 2.75
CA GLY A 38 20.25 -0.47 1.64
C GLY A 38 19.73 -1.90 1.80
N TYR A 39 18.82 -2.13 2.74
CA TYR A 39 18.12 -3.39 2.90
C TYR A 39 16.74 -3.35 2.21
N PHE A 40 16.16 -4.52 1.98
CA PHE A 40 14.79 -4.63 1.49
C PHE A 40 13.89 -5.15 2.58
N VAL A 41 12.73 -4.51 2.73
CA VAL A 41 11.63 -5.03 3.52
C VAL A 41 10.60 -5.61 2.55
N TYR A 42 10.19 -6.85 2.84
CA TYR A 42 9.26 -7.60 2.01
C TYR A 42 7.89 -7.63 2.67
N TYR A 43 6.86 -7.57 1.84
CA TYR A 43 5.47 -7.60 2.29
C TYR A 43 4.60 -8.47 1.39
N ASN A 44 3.62 -9.12 2.00
CA ASN A 44 2.52 -9.80 1.31
C ASN A 44 1.31 -8.86 1.18
N ILE A 45 0.70 -8.81 0.00
CA ILE A 45 -0.50 -8.00 -0.24
C ILE A 45 -1.74 -8.78 0.18
N ILE A 46 -2.44 -8.29 1.20
CA ILE A 46 -3.58 -8.97 1.82
C ILE A 46 -4.92 -8.44 1.29
N LYS A 47 -5.00 -7.14 1.00
CA LYS A 47 -6.26 -6.50 0.59
C LYS A 47 -5.99 -5.27 -0.27
N ILE A 48 -6.91 -5.01 -1.19
CA ILE A 48 -6.93 -3.79 -2.01
C ILE A 48 -8.35 -3.24 -2.01
N TRP A 49 -8.48 -1.93 -1.82
CA TRP A 49 -9.76 -1.23 -1.85
C TRP A 49 -9.58 0.20 -2.34
N HIS A 50 -10.69 0.90 -2.53
CA HIS A 50 -10.68 2.33 -2.80
C HIS A 50 -11.42 3.06 -1.68
N ARG A 51 -10.81 4.10 -1.12
CA ARG A 51 -11.44 5.02 -0.18
C ARG A 51 -11.82 6.29 -0.93
N GLN A 52 -13.04 6.78 -0.72
CA GLN A 52 -13.38 8.12 -1.18
C GLN A 52 -12.85 9.14 -0.18
N ASP A 53 -12.03 10.08 -0.66
CA ASP A 53 -11.60 11.23 0.11
C ASP A 53 -12.79 12.18 0.30
N THR A 54 -13.03 12.58 1.55
CA THR A 54 -14.18 13.40 1.92
C THR A 54 -13.98 14.87 1.56
N ALA A 55 -12.74 15.32 1.35
CA ALA A 55 -12.44 16.72 1.05
C ALA A 55 -12.74 17.08 -0.42
N ASP A 56 -12.39 16.20 -1.35
CA ASP A 56 -12.50 16.45 -2.79
C ASP A 56 -13.36 15.40 -3.54
N GLY A 57 -13.81 14.34 -2.86
CA GLY A 57 -14.59 13.26 -3.44
C GLY A 57 -13.77 12.27 -4.27
N THR A 58 -12.43 12.42 -4.33
CA THR A 58 -11.54 11.59 -5.14
C THR A 58 -11.43 10.18 -4.55
N PHE A 59 -11.48 9.15 -5.41
CA PHE A 59 -11.17 7.78 -4.98
C PHE A 59 -9.66 7.58 -4.93
N ARG A 60 -9.15 7.24 -3.75
CA ARG A 60 -7.75 6.86 -3.49
C ARG A 60 -7.66 5.34 -3.47
N ALA A 61 -6.68 4.79 -4.18
CA ALA A 61 -6.36 3.39 -4.09
C ALA A 61 -5.61 3.11 -2.79
N CYS A 62 -6.02 2.07 -2.07
CA CYS A 62 -5.44 1.68 -0.81
C CYS A 62 -5.09 0.19 -0.85
N MET A 63 -4.05 -0.18 -0.12
CA MET A 63 -3.55 -1.54 -0.01
C MET A 63 -3.20 -1.87 1.43
N LEU A 64 -3.56 -3.07 1.88
CA LEU A 64 -3.17 -3.62 3.17
C LEU A 64 -2.08 -4.65 2.91
N VAL A 65 -1.00 -4.51 3.66
CA VAL A 65 0.12 -5.42 3.61
C VAL A 65 0.41 -6.02 4.98
N THR A 66 1.12 -7.13 4.98
CA THR A 66 1.73 -7.72 6.18
C THR A 66 3.19 -8.02 5.86
N LEU A 67 4.07 -7.89 6.86
CA LEU A 67 5.49 -8.24 6.71
C LEU A 67 5.65 -9.70 6.28
N ASP A 68 6.58 -9.92 5.37
CA ASP A 68 7.05 -11.22 4.92
C ASP A 68 8.43 -11.46 5.55
N ASP A 69 8.51 -12.38 6.51
CA ASP A 69 9.70 -12.70 7.33
C ASP A 69 10.52 -13.86 6.71
#